data_AF-A0A532UAV4-F1
#
_entry.id   AF-A0A532UAV4-F1
#
_cell.length_a   1.000
_cell.length_b   1.000
_cell.length_c   1.000
_cell.angle_alpha   90.00
_cell.angle_beta   90.00
_cell.angle_gamma   90.00
#
_symmetry.space_group_name_H-M   'P 1'
#
loop_
_entity.id
_entity.type
_entity.pdbx_description
1 polymer ?
#
loop_
_entity_poly.entity_id
_entity_poly.type
_entity_poly.pdbx_seq_one_letter_code
_entity_poly.pdbx_strand_id
1 'polypeptide(L)'
;LRSTQDHYQDKPVANPFARMNLEFFLPMDIRLDLLGQWRAGQTLTWTGPGATISGLDNNLRRKNFTMLDIRLSKNFDTGLGRAQVFADIDNVLNLKYLFNNGPFESPTEDDYNQYMTSLHLPSETFEAYKASYINMPGTDLPGDYRKEEVAFVPIETVAEVTDDKPLPTKDDLGYLEADRRLLYYVEKTEKYFEMNDSGVWEEAGSAFVDQVLEDKAYIDMPNETYRTFLNPRSINFGVRVWF
;
A
#
# COMPACT_ATOMS: atom_id res chain seq x y z
N LEU A 1 20.99 -20.59 -36.06
CA LEU A 1 21.23 -21.32 -34.80
C LEU A 1 20.08 -21.01 -33.87
N ARG A 2 19.17 -21.97 -33.62
CA ARG A 2 18.09 -21.80 -32.63
C ARG A 2 18.71 -22.04 -31.25
N SER A 3 18.85 -20.98 -30.47
CA SER A 3 19.21 -21.08 -29.05
C SER A 3 18.02 -21.72 -28.32
N THR A 4 18.31 -22.81 -27.63
CA THR A 4 17.40 -23.51 -26.72
C THR A 4 16.98 -22.53 -25.63
N GLN A 5 15.68 -22.28 -25.51
CA GLN A 5 15.14 -21.54 -24.37
C GLN A 5 15.35 -22.41 -23.14
N ASP A 6 16.27 -21.98 -22.26
CA ASP A 6 16.43 -22.57 -20.95
C ASP A 6 15.06 -22.56 -20.25
N HIS A 7 14.61 -23.75 -19.88
CA HIS A 7 13.45 -23.93 -19.02
C HIS A 7 13.84 -23.42 -17.63
N TYR A 8 13.70 -22.11 -17.40
CA TYR A 8 13.80 -21.57 -16.06
C TYR A 8 12.72 -22.25 -15.22
N GLN A 9 13.16 -23.10 -14.29
CA GLN A 9 12.28 -23.78 -13.37
C GLN A 9 11.73 -22.74 -12.42
N ASP A 10 10.47 -22.34 -12.61
CA ASP A 10 9.72 -21.54 -11.63
C ASP A 10 9.67 -22.31 -10.32
N LYS A 11 10.53 -21.94 -9.39
CA LYS A 11 10.46 -22.43 -8.02
C LYS A 11 9.37 -21.62 -7.32
N PRO A 12 8.39 -22.27 -6.67
CA PRO A 12 7.39 -21.55 -5.89
C PRO A 12 8.10 -20.66 -4.87
N VAL A 13 7.85 -19.36 -4.92
CA VAL A 13 8.37 -18.47 -3.88
C VAL A 13 7.57 -18.70 -2.61
N ALA A 14 8.28 -19.00 -1.53
CA ALA A 14 7.65 -19.25 -0.24
C ALA A 14 6.80 -18.04 0.18
N ASN A 15 5.55 -18.31 0.52
CA ASN A 15 4.62 -17.33 1.08
C ASN A 15 4.10 -17.84 2.44
N PRO A 16 4.91 -17.72 3.52
CA PRO A 16 4.55 -18.21 4.84
C PRO A 16 3.25 -17.61 5.37
N PHE A 17 2.54 -18.38 6.18
CA PHE A 17 1.36 -17.93 6.90
C PHE A 17 1.30 -18.56 8.28
N ALA A 18 0.60 -17.88 9.20
CA ALA A 18 0.33 -18.35 10.55
C ALA A 18 -1.14 -18.03 10.89
N ARG A 19 -1.79 -18.96 11.59
CA ARG A 19 -3.14 -18.78 12.11
C ARG A 19 -3.19 -19.29 13.53
N MET A 20 -3.78 -18.50 14.42
CA MET A 20 -3.93 -18.82 15.83
C MET A 20 -5.40 -18.68 16.21
N ASN A 21 -5.94 -19.68 16.89
CA ASN A 21 -7.27 -19.62 17.48
C ASN A 21 -7.16 -19.87 18.98
N LEU A 22 -7.62 -18.93 19.79
CA LEU A 22 -7.62 -19.02 21.25
C LEU A 22 -9.06 -18.90 21.76
N GLU A 23 -9.52 -19.89 22.53
CA GLU A 23 -10.82 -19.86 23.21
C GLU A 23 -10.61 -19.70 24.71
N PHE A 24 -11.32 -18.75 25.31
CA PHE A 24 -11.31 -18.51 26.75
C PHE A 24 -12.71 -18.72 27.32
N PHE A 25 -12.75 -19.49 28.41
CA PHE A 25 -13.95 -19.71 29.22
C PHE A 25 -13.91 -18.75 30.40
N LEU A 26 -14.80 -17.76 30.38
CA LEU A 26 -14.89 -16.72 31.39
C LEU A 26 -16.04 -17.04 32.36
N PRO A 27 -16.04 -16.46 33.58
CA PRO A 27 -17.16 -16.60 34.50
C PRO A 27 -18.51 -16.22 33.88
N MET A 28 -19.61 -16.69 34.48
CA MET A 28 -20.97 -16.41 34.02
C MET A 28 -21.29 -16.96 32.62
N ASP A 29 -20.70 -18.10 32.25
CA ASP A 29 -20.88 -18.80 30.97
C ASP A 29 -20.60 -17.92 29.74
N ILE A 30 -19.63 -17.02 29.88
CA ILE A 30 -19.13 -16.18 28.79
C ILE A 30 -17.98 -16.92 28.08
N ARG A 31 -17.99 -16.89 26.75
CA ARG A 31 -16.89 -17.36 25.91
C ARG A 31 -16.33 -16.22 25.09
N LEU A 32 -15.00 -16.18 25.02
CA LEU A 32 -14.24 -15.27 24.16
C LEU A 32 -13.39 -16.11 23.21
N ASP A 33 -13.64 -15.98 21.91
CA ASP A 33 -12.80 -16.56 20.86
C ASP A 33 -11.99 -15.45 20.20
N LEU A 34 -10.67 -15.68 20.07
CA LEU A 34 -9.75 -14.82 19.35
C LEU A 34 -9.22 -15.58 18.14
N LEU A 35 -9.42 -15.03 16.94
CA LEU A 35 -8.83 -15.53 15.71
C LEU A 35 -7.78 -14.55 15.19
N GLY A 36 -6.51 -14.92 15.34
CA GLY A 36 -5.37 -14.18 14.76
C GLY A 36 -4.90 -14.82 13.46
N GLN A 37 -4.62 -14.01 12.45
CA GLN A 37 -4.05 -14.46 11.17
C GLN A 37 -2.90 -13.55 10.77
N TRP A 38 -1.83 -14.15 10.26
CA TRP A 38 -0.71 -13.45 9.64
C TRP A 38 -0.31 -14.17 8.36
N ARG A 39 0.02 -13.42 7.31
CA ARG A 39 0.55 -13.96 6.06
C ARG A 39 1.62 -13.03 5.52
N ALA A 40 2.74 -13.61 5.09
CA ALA A 40 3.77 -12.86 4.40
C ALA A 40 3.20 -12.22 3.13
N GLY A 41 3.74 -11.06 2.75
CA GLY A 41 3.43 -10.48 1.46
C GLY A 41 3.83 -11.39 0.31
N GLN A 42 3.00 -11.39 -0.74
CA GLN A 42 3.38 -12.04 -2.00
C GLN A 42 4.58 -11.34 -2.63
N THR A 43 5.50 -12.11 -3.20
CA THR A 43 6.52 -11.55 -4.08
C THR A 43 5.90 -11.22 -5.43
N LEU A 44 6.42 -10.18 -6.07
CA LEU A 44 6.04 -9.77 -7.40
C LEU A 44 7.26 -9.24 -8.15
N THR A 45 7.12 -9.17 -9.48
CA THR A 45 8.08 -8.51 -10.36
C THR A 45 7.51 -7.18 -10.80
N TRP A 46 8.30 -6.10 -10.69
CA TRP A 46 7.98 -4.81 -11.29
C TRP A 46 9.27 -4.14 -11.78
N THR A 47 9.29 -3.71 -13.04
CA THR A 47 10.50 -3.23 -13.73
C THR A 47 10.58 -1.70 -13.82
N GLY A 48 9.74 -1.00 -13.08
CA GLY A 48 9.53 0.44 -13.26
C GLY A 48 8.58 0.76 -14.42
N PRO A 49 8.26 2.05 -14.63
CA PRO A 49 7.51 2.51 -15.78
C PRO A 49 8.32 2.25 -17.06
N GLY A 50 7.76 1.51 -18.01
CA GLY A 50 8.35 1.30 -19.34
C GLY A 50 8.63 -0.17 -19.67
N ALA A 51 9.72 -0.39 -20.41
CA ALA A 51 10.03 -1.72 -20.95
C ALA A 51 10.44 -2.71 -19.86
N THR A 52 10.04 -3.97 -20.04
CA THR A 52 10.43 -5.07 -19.14
C THR A 52 11.95 -5.24 -19.13
N ILE A 53 12.54 -5.32 -17.94
CA ILE A 53 13.96 -5.59 -17.76
C ILE A 53 14.16 -7.11 -17.70
N SER A 54 14.87 -7.67 -18.69
CA SER A 54 15.13 -9.10 -18.76
C SER A 54 15.92 -9.59 -17.55
N GLY A 55 15.43 -10.65 -16.92
CA GLY A 55 16.07 -11.30 -15.77
C GLY A 55 15.74 -10.67 -14.41
N LEU A 56 15.01 -9.54 -14.36
CA LEU A 56 14.47 -8.99 -13.12
C LEU A 56 13.23 -9.82 -12.74
N ASP A 57 13.32 -10.58 -11.64
CA ASP A 57 12.22 -11.42 -11.16
C ASP A 57 12.11 -11.38 -9.63
N ASN A 58 10.88 -11.34 -9.12
CA ASN A 58 10.57 -11.32 -7.69
C ASN A 58 11.36 -10.26 -6.90
N ASN A 59 11.59 -9.09 -7.51
CA ASN A 59 12.38 -8.00 -6.94
C ASN A 59 11.65 -7.22 -5.85
N LEU A 60 10.34 -7.43 -5.69
CA LEU A 60 9.53 -6.78 -4.68
C LEU A 60 8.71 -7.78 -3.87
N ARG A 61 8.36 -7.38 -2.65
CA ARG A 61 7.43 -8.09 -1.78
C ARG A 61 6.36 -7.14 -1.27
N ARG A 62 5.10 -7.55 -1.34
CA ARG A 62 3.98 -6.77 -0.80
C ARG A 62 4.06 -6.62 0.71
N LYS A 63 3.28 -5.68 1.25
CA LYS A 63 3.00 -5.59 2.67
C LYS A 63 2.38 -6.89 3.20
N ASN A 64 2.78 -7.29 4.40
CA ASN A 64 2.22 -8.48 5.07
C ASN A 64 0.75 -8.28 5.40
N PHE A 65 -0.02 -9.36 5.41
CA PHE A 65 -1.41 -9.38 5.87
C PHE A 65 -1.49 -9.81 7.33
N THR A 66 -2.29 -9.12 8.14
CA THR A 66 -2.56 -9.41 9.55
C THR A 66 -4.02 -9.13 9.90
N MET A 67 -4.69 -10.04 10.59
CA MET A 67 -6.09 -9.89 10.97
C MET A 67 -6.28 -10.39 12.39
N LEU A 68 -7.19 -9.73 13.11
CA LEU A 68 -7.67 -10.15 14.42
C LEU A 68 -9.18 -10.03 14.45
N ASP A 69 -9.84 -11.16 14.68
CA ASP A 69 -11.28 -11.24 14.86
C ASP A 69 -11.60 -11.73 16.26
N ILE A 70 -12.72 -11.25 16.79
CA ILE A 70 -13.20 -11.57 18.13
C ILE A 70 -14.63 -12.07 18.05
N ARG A 71 -14.93 -13.14 18.76
CA ARG A 71 -16.30 -13.54 19.09
C ARG A 71 -16.49 -13.56 20.59
N LEU A 72 -17.52 -12.86 21.05
CA LEU A 72 -18.00 -12.94 22.43
C LEU A 72 -19.36 -13.64 22.43
N SER A 73 -19.56 -14.62 23.30
CA SER A 73 -20.87 -15.25 23.45
C SER A 73 -21.21 -15.53 24.90
N LYS A 74 -22.51 -15.51 25.22
CA LYS A 74 -23.04 -15.84 26.54
C LYS A 74 -24.28 -16.71 26.41
N ASN A 75 -24.31 -17.79 27.18
CA ASN A 75 -25.48 -18.66 27.27
C ASN A 75 -26.39 -18.21 28.42
N PHE A 76 -27.69 -18.40 28.23
CA PHE A 76 -28.76 -18.17 29.18
C PHE A 76 -29.64 -19.40 29.21
N ASP A 77 -29.80 -19.99 30.39
CA ASP A 77 -30.83 -20.99 30.62
C ASP A 77 -32.14 -20.27 30.94
N THR A 78 -33.21 -20.61 30.22
CA THR A 78 -34.54 -20.02 30.35
C THR A 78 -35.56 -21.11 30.66
N GLY A 79 -36.74 -20.73 31.17
CA GLY A 79 -37.83 -21.69 31.41
C GLY A 79 -38.38 -22.38 30.16
N LEU A 80 -38.01 -21.90 28.96
CA LEU A 80 -38.48 -22.40 27.66
C LEU A 80 -37.38 -23.08 26.85
N GLY A 81 -36.19 -23.29 27.42
CA GLY A 81 -35.01 -23.82 26.73
C GLY A 81 -33.77 -22.95 26.94
N ARG A 82 -32.79 -23.06 26.03
CA ARG A 82 -31.52 -22.32 26.12
C ARG A 82 -31.47 -21.22 25.05
N ALA A 83 -30.91 -20.07 25.40
CA ALA A 83 -30.59 -19.00 24.46
C ALA A 83 -29.10 -18.64 24.55
N GLN A 84 -28.48 -18.31 23.42
CA GLN A 84 -27.14 -17.74 23.34
C GLN A 84 -27.24 -16.39 22.65
N VAL A 85 -26.63 -15.37 23.26
CA VAL A 85 -26.38 -14.09 22.61
C VAL A 85 -24.90 -14.02 22.26
N PHE A 86 -24.58 -13.55 21.06
CA PHE A 86 -23.19 -13.39 20.63
C PHE A 86 -22.97 -12.09 19.83
N ALA A 87 -21.72 -11.64 19.86
CA ALA A 87 -21.20 -10.57 19.02
C ALA A 87 -19.95 -11.08 18.32
N ASP A 88 -19.94 -11.01 16.99
CA ASP A 88 -18.78 -11.28 16.13
C ASP A 88 -18.23 -9.93 15.63
N ILE A 89 -16.95 -9.68 15.87
CA ILE A 89 -16.24 -8.46 15.46
C ILE A 89 -15.10 -8.89 14.53
N ASP A 90 -15.26 -8.60 13.24
CA ASP A 90 -14.22 -8.88 12.23
C ASP A 90 -13.29 -7.68 12.10
N ASN A 91 -11.99 -7.94 11.91
CA ASN A 91 -10.95 -6.91 11.78
C ASN A 91 -11.02 -5.86 12.91
N VAL A 92 -10.91 -6.34 14.15
CA VAL A 92 -11.04 -5.52 15.38
C VAL A 92 -10.07 -4.35 15.37
N LEU A 93 -8.86 -4.58 14.85
CA LEU A 93 -7.78 -3.59 14.74
C LEU A 93 -8.01 -2.57 13.62
N ASN A 94 -9.06 -2.76 12.80
CA ASN A 94 -9.38 -1.92 11.64
C ASN A 94 -8.18 -1.74 10.69
N LEU A 95 -7.39 -2.81 10.50
CA LEU A 95 -6.24 -2.79 9.60
C LEU A 95 -6.74 -2.79 8.16
N LYS A 96 -6.37 -1.77 7.39
CA LYS A 96 -6.71 -1.65 5.97
C LYS A 96 -5.66 -2.37 5.12
N TYR A 97 -6.10 -3.15 4.14
CA TYR A 97 -5.26 -3.85 3.18
C TYR A 97 -5.60 -3.42 1.76
N LEU A 98 -4.67 -2.76 1.09
CA LEU A 98 -4.84 -2.32 -0.28
C LEU A 98 -5.07 -3.53 -1.20
N PHE A 99 -6.16 -3.49 -1.97
CA PHE A 99 -6.52 -4.54 -2.89
C PHE A 99 -5.77 -4.38 -4.22
N ASN A 100 -5.13 -5.43 -4.71
CA ASN A 100 -4.18 -5.29 -5.81
C ASN A 100 -4.79 -5.19 -7.21
N ASN A 101 -5.99 -5.75 -7.46
CA ASN A 101 -6.50 -5.91 -8.83
C ASN A 101 -7.87 -5.23 -9.06
N GLY A 102 -8.59 -4.89 -7.99
CA GLY A 102 -9.94 -4.33 -8.09
C GLY A 102 -10.04 -2.80 -8.14
N PRO A 103 -9.14 -2.02 -7.50
CA PRO A 103 -9.31 -0.58 -7.39
C PRO A 103 -8.47 0.24 -8.39
N PHE A 104 -7.53 -0.38 -9.11
CA PHE A 104 -6.76 0.30 -10.15
C PHE A 104 -7.53 0.25 -11.47
N GLU A 105 -7.85 1.41 -12.04
CA GLU A 105 -8.60 1.52 -13.30
C GLU A 105 -7.65 1.62 -14.52
N SER A 106 -8.15 1.21 -15.69
CA SER A 106 -7.83 1.76 -17.03
C SER A 106 -6.77 1.08 -17.94
N PRO A 107 -7.03 1.00 -19.27
CA PRO A 107 -6.12 0.51 -20.32
C PRO A 107 -5.25 1.58 -21.03
N THR A 108 -5.31 2.87 -20.66
CA THR A 108 -4.52 3.94 -21.33
C THR A 108 -3.49 4.61 -20.45
N GLU A 109 -3.69 4.58 -19.13
CA GLU A 109 -2.76 5.04 -18.09
C GLU A 109 -2.92 4.03 -16.96
N ASP A 110 -1.91 3.19 -16.74
CA ASP A 110 -1.99 2.11 -15.76
C ASP A 110 -1.92 2.74 -14.36
N ASP A 111 -3.08 3.01 -13.73
CA ASP A 111 -3.24 3.55 -12.37
C ASP A 111 -2.35 2.78 -11.37
N TYR A 112 -2.20 1.47 -11.58
CA TYR A 112 -1.26 0.65 -10.82
C TYR A 112 0.20 1.10 -11.00
N ASN A 113 0.62 1.48 -12.20
CA ASN A 113 1.97 2.02 -12.39
C ASN A 113 2.14 3.39 -11.74
N GLN A 114 1.14 4.28 -11.76
CA GLN A 114 1.20 5.58 -11.06
C GLN A 114 1.38 5.37 -9.55
N TYR A 115 0.59 4.46 -8.98
CA TYR A 115 0.78 4.00 -7.60
C TYR A 115 2.18 3.44 -7.36
N MET A 116 2.65 2.49 -8.20
CA MET A 116 3.96 1.86 -8.01
C MET A 116 5.13 2.84 -8.17
N THR A 117 5.03 3.83 -9.07
CA THR A 117 6.03 4.91 -9.21
C THR A 117 6.01 5.85 -8.02
N SER A 118 4.84 6.07 -7.41
CA SER A 118 4.76 6.92 -6.23
C SER A 118 5.40 6.30 -4.98
N LEU A 119 5.59 4.98 -4.94
CA LEU A 119 6.20 4.33 -3.78
C LEU A 119 7.70 4.62 -3.71
N HIS A 120 8.18 5.04 -2.54
CA HIS A 120 9.61 5.16 -2.27
C HIS A 120 10.17 3.78 -1.90
N LEU A 121 10.44 2.98 -2.94
CA LEU A 121 10.90 1.60 -2.78
C LEU A 121 12.34 1.55 -2.21
N PRO A 122 12.74 0.44 -1.55
CA PRO A 122 14.13 0.26 -1.10
C PRO A 122 15.14 0.41 -2.24
N SER A 123 16.32 0.98 -1.96
CA SER A 123 17.33 1.27 -3.01
C SER A 123 17.75 0.01 -3.77
N GLU A 124 17.82 -1.12 -3.07
CA GLU A 124 18.22 -2.42 -3.59
C GLU A 124 17.22 -3.02 -4.60
N THR A 125 15.99 -2.48 -4.67
CA THR A 125 14.91 -2.98 -5.55
C THR A 125 15.37 -3.13 -6.99
N PHE A 126 16.22 -2.21 -7.45
CA PHE A 126 16.73 -2.17 -8.80
C PHE A 126 18.24 -2.35 -8.89
N GLU A 127 19.01 -2.36 -7.80
CA GLU A 127 20.50 -2.33 -7.84
C GLU A 127 21.15 -3.40 -8.73
N ALA A 128 20.56 -4.60 -8.81
CA ALA A 128 21.07 -5.68 -9.67
C ALA A 128 20.90 -5.41 -11.19
N TYR A 129 20.15 -4.37 -11.57
CA TYR A 129 19.80 -4.03 -12.94
C TYR A 129 19.92 -2.52 -13.17
N LYS A 130 20.41 -2.10 -14.34
CA LYS A 130 20.35 -0.67 -14.70
C LYS A 130 18.90 -0.31 -15.07
N ALA A 131 18.08 0.00 -14.08
CA ALA A 131 16.74 0.51 -14.32
C ALA A 131 16.82 1.86 -15.05
N SER A 132 15.92 2.07 -16.00
CA SER A 132 15.69 3.38 -16.64
C SER A 132 14.88 4.33 -15.76
N TYR A 133 14.39 3.82 -14.63
CA TYR A 133 13.55 4.52 -13.66
C TYR A 133 14.41 5.01 -12.50
N ILE A 134 14.26 6.29 -12.15
CA ILE A 134 14.91 6.89 -10.99
C ILE A 134 13.91 6.84 -9.85
N ASN A 135 14.11 5.91 -8.94
CA ASN A 135 13.27 5.77 -7.76
C ASN A 135 13.83 6.65 -6.64
N MET A 136 12.97 7.37 -5.93
CA MET A 136 13.34 7.95 -4.65
C MET A 136 13.43 6.81 -3.62
N PRO A 137 14.62 6.55 -3.03
CA PRO A 137 14.79 5.43 -2.12
C PRO A 137 14.00 5.64 -0.83
N GLY A 138 13.39 4.57 -0.33
CA GLY A 138 12.64 4.59 0.92
C GLY A 138 12.40 3.21 1.49
N THR A 139 11.32 3.07 2.26
CA THR A 139 10.95 1.81 2.92
C THR A 139 9.54 1.35 2.56
N ASP A 140 8.97 1.97 1.53
CA ASP A 140 7.62 1.62 1.10
C ASP A 140 7.58 0.24 0.47
N LEU A 141 6.45 -0.43 0.68
CA LEU A 141 6.16 -1.71 0.07
C LEU A 141 4.87 -1.61 -0.74
N PRO A 142 4.74 -2.34 -1.85
CA PRO A 142 3.45 -2.49 -2.52
C PRO A 142 2.38 -2.97 -1.53
N GLY A 143 1.33 -2.18 -1.36
CA GLY A 143 0.31 -2.30 -0.31
C GLY A 143 0.34 -1.17 0.75
N ASP A 144 1.38 -0.35 0.79
CA ASP A 144 1.37 0.93 1.50
C ASP A 144 0.43 1.92 0.82
N TYR A 145 -0.14 2.84 1.61
CA TYR A 145 -1.20 3.73 1.14
C TYR A 145 -1.13 5.07 1.89
N ARG A 146 -1.55 6.13 1.21
CA ARG A 146 -1.82 7.43 1.81
C ARG A 146 -3.10 7.37 2.64
N LYS A 147 -3.09 7.95 3.85
CA LYS A 147 -4.30 8.02 4.68
C LYS A 147 -5.38 8.87 4.01
N GLU A 148 -6.64 8.52 4.23
CA GLU A 148 -7.80 9.12 3.54
C GLU A 148 -7.94 10.64 3.74
N GLU A 149 -7.55 11.14 4.92
CA GLU A 149 -7.62 12.57 5.26
C GLU A 149 -6.38 13.38 4.84
N VAL A 150 -5.33 12.71 4.39
CA VAL A 150 -4.07 13.36 3.96
C VAL A 150 -4.22 13.77 2.50
N ALA A 151 -4.03 15.05 2.17
CA ALA A 151 -4.06 15.51 0.79
C ALA A 151 -2.92 14.88 -0.04
N PHE A 152 -3.18 14.58 -1.30
CA PHE A 152 -2.15 14.08 -2.22
C PHE A 152 -1.16 15.20 -2.57
N VAL A 153 0.14 14.91 -2.42
CA VAL A 153 1.26 15.80 -2.74
C VAL A 153 2.26 15.02 -3.58
N PRO A 154 2.21 15.11 -4.92
CA PRO A 154 3.12 14.36 -5.79
C PRO A 154 4.58 14.77 -5.54
N ILE A 155 5.47 13.79 -5.59
CA ILE A 155 6.91 13.99 -5.62
C ILE A 155 7.45 13.40 -6.92
N GLU A 156 7.95 14.26 -7.79
CA GLU A 156 8.62 13.86 -9.03
C GLU A 156 10.13 13.77 -8.80
N THR A 157 10.76 12.71 -9.31
CA THR A 157 12.20 12.49 -9.11
C THR A 157 13.00 12.78 -10.37
N VAL A 158 14.06 13.57 -10.23
CA VAL A 158 15.01 13.87 -11.31
C VAL A 158 16.45 13.61 -10.85
N ALA A 159 17.31 13.14 -11.76
CA ALA A 159 18.70 12.83 -11.42
C ALA A 159 19.47 14.09 -10.99
N GLU A 160 19.34 15.16 -11.76
CA GLU A 160 20.03 16.43 -11.58
C GLU A 160 19.28 17.55 -12.29
N VAL A 161 19.50 18.78 -11.82
CA VAL A 161 19.01 20.00 -12.47
C VAL A 161 20.22 20.74 -13.04
N THR A 162 20.18 21.03 -14.34
CA THR A 162 21.23 21.76 -15.06
C THR A 162 20.59 22.76 -16.03
N ASP A 163 21.40 23.65 -16.62
CA ASP A 163 20.91 24.60 -17.63
C ASP A 163 20.27 23.90 -18.84
N ASP A 164 20.75 22.70 -19.19
CA ASP A 164 20.22 21.87 -20.29
C ASP A 164 19.01 21.01 -19.88
N LYS A 165 18.80 20.81 -18.57
CA LYS A 165 17.71 20.02 -17.98
C LYS A 165 17.13 20.77 -16.77
N PRO A 166 16.49 21.93 -16.99
CA PRO A 166 15.87 22.67 -15.90
C PRO A 166 14.64 21.92 -15.38
N LEU A 167 14.22 22.24 -14.16
CA LEU A 167 12.88 21.88 -13.71
C LEU A 167 11.82 22.55 -14.61
N PRO A 168 10.66 21.90 -14.83
CA PRO A 168 9.65 22.41 -15.74
C PRO A 168 9.13 23.77 -15.32
N THR A 169 8.83 24.64 -16.29
CA THR A 169 8.19 25.92 -16.02
C THR A 169 6.71 25.73 -15.66
N LYS A 170 6.08 26.77 -15.13
CA LYS A 170 4.64 26.77 -14.86
C LYS A 170 3.80 26.43 -16.10
N ASP A 171 4.26 26.79 -17.29
CA ASP A 171 3.55 26.49 -18.54
C ASP A 171 3.76 25.03 -19.00
N ASP A 172 4.87 24.41 -18.59
CA ASP A 172 5.14 22.98 -18.84
C ASP A 172 4.33 22.07 -17.91
N LEU A 173 4.04 22.56 -16.71
CA LEU A 173 3.15 21.90 -15.75
C LEU A 173 1.70 22.11 -16.18
N GLY A 174 1.05 21.05 -16.66
CA GLY A 174 -0.37 21.11 -17.04
C GLY A 174 -1.27 21.63 -15.91
N TYR A 175 -2.45 22.16 -16.27
CA TYR A 175 -3.40 22.82 -15.34
C TYR A 175 -3.79 22.01 -14.09
N LEU A 176 -3.58 20.69 -14.06
CA LEU A 176 -3.90 19.82 -12.91
C LEU A 176 -2.80 19.73 -11.85
N GLU A 177 -1.55 20.04 -12.22
CA GLU A 177 -0.38 20.00 -11.31
C GLU A 177 -0.16 21.33 -10.60
N ALA A 178 -0.66 22.45 -11.15
CA ALA A 178 -0.46 23.78 -10.59
C ALA A 178 -1.28 24.06 -9.31
N ASP A 179 -2.40 23.35 -9.11
CA ASP A 179 -3.22 23.44 -7.87
C ASP A 179 -2.79 22.42 -6.81
N ARG A 180 -1.94 21.46 -7.19
CA ARG A 180 -1.31 20.49 -6.27
C ARG A 180 0.01 21.08 -5.82
N ARG A 181 0.34 21.01 -4.52
CA ARG A 181 1.65 21.44 -4.02
C ARG A 181 2.73 20.44 -4.44
N LEU A 182 3.11 20.43 -5.72
CA LEU A 182 4.08 19.50 -6.32
C LEU A 182 5.49 19.72 -5.77
N LEU A 183 6.16 18.61 -5.47
CA LEU A 183 7.55 18.57 -5.07
C LEU A 183 8.42 17.92 -6.15
N TYR A 184 9.62 18.45 -6.36
CA TYR A 184 10.68 17.77 -7.11
C TYR A 184 11.79 17.33 -6.18
N TYR A 185 12.11 16.04 -6.18
CA TYR A 185 13.29 15.49 -5.54
C TYR A 185 14.46 15.41 -6.54
N VAL A 186 15.57 16.05 -6.22
CA VAL A 186 16.78 16.08 -7.05
C VAL A 186 17.84 15.16 -6.45
N GLU A 187 17.99 13.97 -7.02
CA GLU A 187 18.82 12.86 -6.49
C GLU A 187 20.27 13.30 -6.21
N LYS A 188 20.92 13.98 -7.15
CA LYS A 188 22.32 14.41 -7.02
C LYS A 188 22.60 15.31 -5.81
N THR A 189 21.59 16.06 -5.37
CA THR A 189 21.70 16.98 -4.23
C THR A 189 20.93 16.52 -3.01
N GLU A 190 20.09 15.50 -3.14
CA GLU A 190 19.15 15.01 -2.13
C GLU A 190 18.23 16.12 -1.59
N LYS A 191 17.83 17.05 -2.46
CA LYS A 191 17.03 18.22 -2.10
C LYS A 191 15.65 18.19 -2.73
N TYR A 192 14.70 18.80 -2.05
CA TYR A 192 13.34 18.98 -2.52
C TYR A 192 13.12 20.42 -2.97
N PHE A 193 12.37 20.59 -4.03
CA PHE A 193 11.99 21.89 -4.55
C PHE A 193 10.47 21.98 -4.66
N GLU A 194 9.92 23.12 -4.24
CA GLU A 194 8.53 23.48 -4.46
C GLU A 194 8.46 24.76 -5.30
N MET A 195 7.38 24.90 -6.08
CA MET A 195 7.19 26.11 -6.87
C MET A 195 6.40 27.13 -6.05
N ASN A 196 6.95 28.33 -5.92
CA ASN A 196 6.27 29.42 -5.23
C ASN A 196 5.17 30.06 -6.08
N ASP A 197 4.38 30.95 -5.47
CA ASP A 197 3.25 31.65 -6.13
C ASP A 197 3.67 32.43 -7.40
N SER A 198 4.94 32.82 -7.49
CA SER A 198 5.50 33.53 -8.64
C SER A 198 5.95 32.60 -9.76
N GLY A 199 5.82 31.28 -9.60
CA GLY A 199 6.23 30.28 -10.61
C GLY A 199 7.73 29.98 -10.60
N VAL A 200 8.43 30.24 -9.49
CA VAL A 200 9.87 29.97 -9.35
C VAL A 200 10.08 28.79 -8.42
N TRP A 201 10.96 27.87 -8.82
CA TRP A 201 11.40 26.76 -7.98
C TRP A 201 12.34 27.24 -6.88
N GLU A 202 12.01 26.88 -5.65
CA GLU A 202 12.83 27.12 -4.47
C GLU A 202 12.95 25.85 -3.63
N GLU A 203 13.98 25.76 -2.79
CA GLU A 203 14.15 24.61 -1.90
C GLU A 203 12.96 24.55 -0.93
N ALA A 204 12.26 23.41 -0.92
CA ALA A 204 11.06 23.23 -0.13
C ALA A 204 11.38 23.27 1.37
N GLY A 205 10.47 23.84 2.15
CA GLY A 205 10.65 23.93 3.60
C GLY A 205 10.74 22.54 4.24
N SER A 206 11.77 22.29 5.07
CA SER A 206 12.01 20.96 5.66
C SER A 206 10.81 20.43 6.44
N ALA A 207 10.11 21.29 7.19
CA ALA A 207 8.92 20.88 7.94
C ALA A 207 7.77 20.41 7.04
N PHE A 208 7.63 20.99 5.84
CA PHE A 208 6.63 20.55 4.87
C PHE A 208 7.03 19.21 4.24
N VAL A 209 8.29 19.07 3.84
CA VAL A 209 8.83 17.81 3.30
C VAL A 209 8.68 16.68 4.32
N ASP A 210 9.09 16.91 5.57
CA ASP A 210 8.97 15.93 6.66
C ASP A 210 7.52 15.48 6.84
N GLN A 211 6.57 16.43 6.82
CA GLN A 211 5.15 16.11 6.90
C GLN A 211 4.68 15.27 5.71
N VAL A 212 5.04 15.64 4.48
CA VAL A 212 4.67 14.90 3.27
C VAL A 212 5.19 13.46 3.33
N LEU A 213 6.44 13.28 3.78
CA LEU A 213 7.07 11.97 3.90
C LEU A 213 6.48 11.13 5.02
N GLU A 214 6.24 11.70 6.20
CA GLU A 214 5.63 11.01 7.35
C GLU A 214 4.19 10.57 7.06
N ASP A 215 3.40 11.45 6.47
CA ASP A 215 2.01 11.17 6.11
C ASP A 215 1.87 10.28 4.86
N LYS A 216 2.99 10.01 4.17
CA LYS A 216 3.03 9.36 2.86
C LYS A 216 2.09 10.04 1.86
N ALA A 217 2.05 11.38 1.91
CA ALA A 217 1.15 12.19 1.10
C ALA A 217 1.43 12.07 -0.40
N TYR A 218 2.61 11.58 -0.76
CA TYR A 218 3.06 11.33 -2.12
C TYR A 218 2.56 10.02 -2.73
N ILE A 219 1.95 9.10 -1.95
CA ILE A 219 1.42 7.86 -2.52
C ILE A 219 0.14 8.16 -3.31
N ASP A 220 0.19 7.85 -4.61
CA ASP A 220 -0.93 8.01 -5.52
C ASP A 220 -1.91 6.86 -5.35
N MET A 221 -3.11 7.16 -4.85
CA MET A 221 -4.07 6.14 -4.45
C MET A 221 -4.94 5.75 -5.65
N PRO A 222 -5.32 4.46 -5.77
CA PRO A 222 -6.19 4.05 -6.87
C PRO A 222 -7.46 4.88 -6.95
N ASN A 223 -7.88 5.20 -8.18
CA ASN A 223 -9.00 6.10 -8.44
C ASN A 223 -10.35 5.51 -7.95
N GLU A 224 -10.50 4.18 -7.96
CA GLU A 224 -11.72 3.49 -7.50
C GLU A 224 -11.72 3.29 -5.98
N THR A 225 -11.84 4.40 -5.24
CA THR A 225 -11.64 4.48 -3.78
C THR A 225 -12.52 3.54 -2.95
N TYR A 226 -13.73 3.21 -3.43
CA TYR A 226 -14.66 2.32 -2.71
C TYR A 226 -14.29 0.83 -2.79
N ARG A 227 -13.31 0.46 -3.61
CA ARG A 227 -12.77 -0.92 -3.73
C ARG A 227 -11.35 -1.05 -3.22
N THR A 228 -10.76 0.04 -2.73
CA THR A 228 -9.36 0.15 -2.35
C THR A 228 -8.97 -0.82 -1.26
N PHE A 229 -9.82 -1.02 -0.25
CA PHE A 229 -9.46 -1.82 0.92
C PHE A 229 -10.32 -3.08 1.05
N LEU A 230 -9.65 -4.21 1.28
CA LEU A 230 -10.31 -5.45 1.67
C LEU A 230 -10.62 -5.49 3.15
N ASN A 231 -11.60 -6.33 3.51
CA ASN A 231 -11.90 -6.72 4.88
C ASN A 231 -12.25 -5.55 5.81
N PRO A 232 -13.31 -4.76 5.51
CA PRO A 232 -13.73 -3.68 6.39
C PRO A 232 -14.12 -4.24 7.76
N ARG A 233 -13.89 -3.45 8.82
CA ARG A 233 -14.34 -3.81 10.17
C ARG A 233 -15.85 -3.96 10.20
N SER A 234 -16.32 -5.08 10.74
CA SER A 234 -17.74 -5.40 10.86
C SER A 234 -18.07 -5.81 12.30
N ILE A 235 -19.28 -5.49 12.77
CA ILE A 235 -19.79 -5.90 14.08
C ILE A 235 -21.17 -6.50 13.86
N ASN A 236 -21.28 -7.81 14.12
CA ASN A 236 -22.51 -8.57 13.93
C ASN A 236 -23.01 -9.06 15.29
N PHE A 237 -24.29 -8.83 15.58
CA PHE A 237 -24.95 -9.34 16.77
C PHE A 237 -25.93 -10.45 16.39
N GLY A 238 -25.99 -11.50 17.19
CA GLY A 238 -26.88 -12.62 16.92
C GLY A 238 -27.42 -13.28 18.17
N VAL A 239 -28.55 -13.97 17.99
CA VAL A 239 -29.19 -14.79 19.01
C VAL A 239 -29.42 -16.18 18.43
N ARG A 240 -29.10 -17.22 19.21
CA ARG A 240 -29.38 -18.62 18.90
C ARG A 240 -30.25 -19.21 20.01
N VAL A 241 -31.30 -19.95 19.65
CA VAL A 241 -32.26 -20.53 20.60
C VAL A 241 -32.35 -22.04 20.36
N TRP A 242 -32.44 -22.80 21.45
CA TRP A 242 -32.68 -24.24 21.46
C TRP A 242 -33.88 -24.56 22.36
N PHE A 243 -34.80 -25.40 21.87
CA PHE A 243 -36.03 -25.84 22.56
C PHE A 243 -35.99 -27.34 22.85
#